data_AF-E2SF70-F1
#
_entry.id   AF-E2SF70-F1
#
_cell.length_a   1.000
_cell.length_b   1.000
_cell.length_c   1.000
_cell.angle_alpha   90.00
_cell.angle_beta   90.00
_cell.angle_gamma   90.00
#
_symmetry.space_group_name_H-M   'P 1'
#
loop_
_entity.id
_entity.type
_entity.pdbx_description
1 polymer ?
#
loop_
_entity_poly.entity_id
_entity_poly.type
_entity_poly.pdbx_seq_one_letter_code
_entity_poly.pdbx_strand_id
1 'polypeptide(L)'
;MEVVIGVLLVVAAVIHALPVIGVVSSERVAALYAITVDGTDLAVLLRHRAVLFGVLAGLLVAAVLDPDLRGPVAVAVLVSDLAFAALAIGAREIGRSLRRVLVADIVSIIALVGVIGLLLA
;
A
#
# COMPACT_ATOMS: atom_id res chain seq x y z
N MET A 1 -9.95 20.62 -10.05
CA MET A 1 -9.36 19.95 -8.86
C MET A 1 -9.71 18.47 -8.84
N GLU A 2 -10.98 18.13 -9.05
CA GLU A 2 -11.52 16.77 -9.17
C GLU A 2 -10.66 15.77 -9.97
N VAL A 3 -10.28 16.11 -11.21
CA VAL A 3 -9.46 15.22 -12.06
C VAL A 3 -8.10 14.94 -11.45
N VAL A 4 -7.46 15.95 -10.84
CA VAL A 4 -6.14 15.78 -10.21
C VAL A 4 -6.25 14.87 -8.99
N ILE A 5 -7.27 15.08 -8.15
CA ILE A 5 -7.55 14.21 -6.99
C ILE A 5 -7.78 12.77 -7.45
N GLY A 6 -8.62 12.56 -8.48
CA GLY A 6 -8.87 11.25 -9.05
C GLY A 6 -7.60 10.57 -9.54
N VAL A 7 -6.72 11.28 -10.27
CA VAL A 7 -5.44 10.74 -10.74
C VAL A 7 -4.54 10.33 -9.58
N LEU A 8 -4.41 11.17 -8.54
CA LEU A 8 -3.58 10.85 -7.37
C LEU A 8 -4.11 9.63 -6.61
N LEU A 9 -5.43 9.51 -6.45
CA LEU A 9 -6.07 8.33 -5.82
C LEU A 9 -5.87 7.07 -6.66
N VAL A 10 -5.97 7.15 -8.00
CA VAL A 10 -5.70 6.01 -8.89
C VAL A 10 -4.24 5.56 -8.78
N VAL A 11 -3.29 6.50 -8.72
CA VAL A 11 -1.86 6.16 -8.52
C VAL A 11 -1.68 5.40 -7.21
N ALA A 12 -2.23 5.89 -6.10
CA ALA A 12 -2.16 5.21 -4.81
C ALA A 12 -2.85 3.83 -4.86
N ALA A 13 -4.00 3.70 -5.53
CA ALA A 13 -4.73 2.44 -5.67
C ALA A 13 -3.91 1.38 -6.42
N VAL A 14 -3.25 1.78 -7.52
CA VAL A 14 -2.40 0.88 -8.30
C VAL A 14 -1.20 0.40 -7.46
N ILE A 15 -0.56 1.29 -6.70
CA ILE A 15 0.53 0.93 -5.79
C ILE A 15 0.06 -0.13 -4.77
N HIS A 16 -1.10 0.09 -4.16
CA HIS A 16 -1.68 -0.82 -3.17
C HIS A 16 -2.21 -2.12 -3.77
N ALA A 17 -2.46 -2.18 -5.08
CA ALA A 17 -2.83 -3.42 -5.75
C ALA A 17 -1.62 -4.35 -6.01
N LEU A 18 -0.39 -3.82 -6.07
CA LEU A 18 0.81 -4.62 -6.36
C LEU A 18 1.03 -5.79 -5.37
N PRO A 19 0.86 -5.63 -4.05
CA PRO A 19 1.06 -6.71 -3.09
C PRO A 19 0.01 -7.82 -3.19
N VAL A 20 -1.14 -7.59 -3.83
CA VAL A 20 -2.23 -8.58 -3.97
C VAL A 20 -1.78 -9.84 -4.70
N ILE A 21 -0.76 -9.74 -5.57
CA ILE A 21 -0.13 -10.90 -6.22
C ILE A 21 0.40 -11.90 -5.17
N GLY A 22 0.79 -11.42 -3.99
CA GLY A 22 1.25 -12.23 -2.86
C GLY A 22 0.14 -13.06 -2.17
N VAL A 23 -1.15 -12.80 -2.45
CA VAL A 23 -2.26 -13.63 -1.94
C VAL A 23 -2.21 -15.04 -2.55
N VAL A 24 -1.81 -15.14 -3.82
CA VAL A 24 -2.00 -16.37 -4.62
C VAL A 24 -0.96 -17.45 -4.30
N SER A 25 0.27 -17.12 -3.89
CA SER A 25 1.28 -18.14 -3.57
C SER A 25 2.48 -17.60 -2.82
N SER A 26 2.76 -18.21 -1.66
CA SER A 26 4.03 -18.08 -0.93
C SER A 26 5.17 -18.79 -1.68
N GLU A 27 4.87 -19.85 -2.44
CA GLU A 27 5.84 -20.59 -3.26
C GLU A 27 6.38 -19.78 -4.46
N ARG A 28 5.56 -18.94 -5.12
CA ARG A 28 6.04 -18.05 -6.20
C ARG A 28 6.91 -16.91 -5.66
N VAL A 29 6.65 -16.45 -4.44
CA VAL A 29 7.50 -15.47 -3.74
C VAL A 29 8.84 -16.10 -3.33
N ALA A 30 8.84 -17.33 -2.83
CA ALA A 30 10.08 -18.06 -2.51
C ALA A 30 10.93 -18.33 -3.77
N ALA A 31 10.32 -18.73 -4.88
CA ALA A 31 10.99 -19.03 -6.14
C ALA A 31 11.53 -17.78 -6.88
N LEU A 32 10.86 -16.63 -6.80
CA LEU A 32 11.30 -15.38 -7.44
C LEU A 32 12.36 -14.61 -6.65
N TYR A 33 12.48 -14.86 -5.34
CA TYR A 33 13.34 -14.06 -4.45
C TYR A 33 14.46 -14.83 -3.75
N ALA A 34 14.52 -16.16 -3.89
CA ALA A 34 15.51 -17.02 -3.22
C ALA A 34 15.56 -16.78 -1.70
N ILE A 35 14.39 -16.69 -1.07
CA ILE A 35 14.23 -16.50 0.38
C ILE A 35 13.40 -17.67 0.91
N THR A 36 13.83 -18.29 2.01
CA THR A 36 12.99 -19.21 2.78
C THR A 36 11.95 -18.41 3.56
N VAL A 37 10.67 -18.66 3.30
CA VAL A 37 9.61 -18.26 4.24
C VAL A 37 9.62 -19.32 5.34
N ASP A 38 10.37 -19.07 6.41
CA ASP A 38 10.49 -20.02 7.52
C ASP A 38 9.19 -20.08 8.32
N GLY A 39 8.42 -21.14 8.10
CA GLY A 39 7.25 -21.49 8.90
C GLY A 39 5.92 -20.98 8.35
N THR A 40 4.88 -21.77 8.62
CA THR A 40 3.49 -21.52 8.22
C THR A 40 2.96 -20.18 8.72
N ASP A 41 3.37 -19.74 9.91
CA ASP A 41 2.87 -18.52 10.54
C ASP A 41 3.26 -17.26 9.77
N LEU A 42 4.51 -17.14 9.34
CA LEU A 42 4.98 -16.01 8.53
C LEU A 42 4.29 -15.97 7.17
N ALA A 43 4.06 -17.15 6.55
CA ALA A 43 3.34 -17.24 5.29
C ALA A 43 1.89 -16.74 5.40
N VAL A 44 1.19 -17.09 6.49
CA VAL A 44 -0.16 -16.59 6.78
C VAL A 44 -0.16 -15.08 6.97
N LEU A 45 0.79 -14.54 7.76
CA LEU A 45 0.89 -13.09 7.98
C LEU A 45 1.15 -12.31 6.69
N LEU A 46 1.99 -12.81 5.80
CA LEU A 46 2.27 -12.18 4.50
C LEU A 46 1.05 -12.21 3.57
N ARG A 47 0.31 -13.31 3.53
CA ARG A 47 -0.95 -13.41 2.76
C ARG A 47 -2.02 -12.50 3.33
N HIS A 48 -2.18 -12.44 4.65
CA HIS A 48 -3.10 -11.51 5.31
C HIS A 48 -2.74 -10.06 4.99
N ARG A 49 -1.44 -9.71 5.01
CA ARG A 49 -0.97 -8.38 4.61
C ARG A 49 -1.29 -8.07 3.15
N ALA A 50 -1.13 -9.04 2.24
CA ALA A 50 -1.50 -8.88 0.84
C ALA A 50 -3.01 -8.63 0.65
N VAL A 51 -3.86 -9.28 1.45
CA VAL A 51 -5.31 -9.01 1.49
C VAL A 51 -5.58 -7.59 1.99
N LEU A 52 -4.94 -7.15 3.08
CA LEU A 52 -5.10 -5.78 3.60
C LEU A 52 -4.75 -4.72 2.54
N PHE A 53 -3.65 -4.91 1.81
CA PHE A 53 -3.30 -4.04 0.68
C PHE A 53 -4.38 -4.02 -0.42
N GLY A 54 -4.96 -5.18 -0.74
CA GLY A 54 -6.09 -5.26 -1.67
C GLY A 54 -7.35 -4.53 -1.18
N VAL A 55 -7.64 -4.60 0.13
CA VAL A 55 -8.74 -3.83 0.75
C VAL A 55 -8.48 -2.33 0.61
N LEU A 56 -7.27 -1.87 0.93
CA LEU A 56 -6.90 -0.45 0.78
C LEU A 56 -6.99 0.01 -0.67
N ALA A 57 -6.53 -0.81 -1.63
CA ALA A 57 -6.68 -0.52 -3.06
C ALA A 57 -8.16 -0.40 -3.46
N GLY A 58 -9.02 -1.30 -2.99
CA GLY A 58 -10.47 -1.23 -3.23
C GLY A 58 -11.11 0.03 -2.65
N LEU A 59 -10.73 0.44 -1.44
CA LEU A 59 -11.20 1.68 -0.81
C LEU A 59 -10.74 2.91 -1.59
N LEU A 60 -9.51 2.93 -2.09
CA LEU A 60 -9.00 4.01 -2.94
C LEU A 60 -9.77 4.12 -4.25
N VAL A 61 -10.11 2.98 -4.89
CA VAL A 61 -11.00 2.97 -6.06
C VAL A 61 -12.39 3.48 -5.70
N ALA A 62 -12.96 3.08 -4.55
CA ALA A 62 -14.24 3.60 -4.10
C ALA A 62 -14.20 5.12 -3.91
N ALA A 63 -13.11 5.67 -3.36
CA ALA A 63 -12.90 7.11 -3.23
C ALA A 63 -12.72 7.86 -4.57
N VAL A 64 -12.30 7.19 -5.64
CA VAL A 64 -12.31 7.78 -6.99
C VAL A 64 -13.76 7.96 -7.47
N LEU A 65 -14.63 7.01 -7.16
CA LEU A 65 -16.04 6.98 -7.61
C LEU A 65 -16.97 7.83 -6.73
N ASP A 66 -16.67 7.93 -5.44
CA ASP A 66 -17.47 8.64 -4.44
C ASP A 66 -16.63 9.73 -3.75
N PRO A 67 -16.91 11.02 -4.04
CA PRO A 67 -16.20 12.14 -3.44
C PRO A 67 -16.23 12.18 -1.91
N ASP A 68 -17.30 11.69 -1.28
CA ASP A 68 -17.46 11.75 0.18
C ASP A 68 -16.48 10.79 0.89
N LEU A 69 -16.00 9.76 0.18
CA LEU A 69 -15.01 8.80 0.69
C LEU A 69 -13.57 9.30 0.60
N ARG A 70 -13.27 10.34 -0.19
CA ARG A 70 -11.89 10.76 -0.49
C ARG A 70 -11.09 11.15 0.74
N GLY A 71 -11.65 12.00 1.59
CA GLY A 71 -10.99 12.43 2.83
C GLY A 71 -10.71 11.26 3.77
N PRO A 72 -11.75 10.52 4.22
CA PRO A 72 -11.59 9.39 5.13
C PRO A 72 -10.62 8.31 4.61
N VAL A 73 -10.74 7.93 3.32
CA VAL A 73 -9.87 6.92 2.72
C VAL A 73 -8.43 7.44 2.59
N ALA A 74 -8.23 8.68 2.14
CA ALA A 74 -6.88 9.24 2.00
C ALA A 74 -6.15 9.29 3.36
N VAL A 75 -6.84 9.68 4.43
CA VAL A 75 -6.28 9.68 5.79
C VAL A 75 -5.96 8.25 6.26
N ALA A 76 -6.88 7.30 6.08
CA ALA A 76 -6.68 5.92 6.53
C ALA A 76 -5.47 5.27 5.84
N VAL A 77 -5.34 5.44 4.52
CA VAL A 77 -4.21 4.91 3.75
C VAL A 77 -2.93 5.63 4.12
N LEU A 78 -2.95 6.95 4.26
CA LEU A 78 -1.76 7.72 4.66
C LEU A 78 -1.23 7.29 6.04
N VAL A 79 -2.12 7.05 7.01
CA VAL A 79 -1.72 6.54 8.33
C VAL A 79 -1.08 5.16 8.21
N SER A 80 -1.63 4.28 7.38
CA SER A 80 -1.05 2.96 7.10
C SER A 80 0.36 3.05 6.51
N ASP A 81 0.53 3.88 5.47
CA ASP A 81 1.82 4.05 4.78
C ASP A 81 2.88 4.66 5.71
N LEU A 82 2.51 5.67 6.50
CA LEU A 82 3.40 6.31 7.47
C LEU A 82 3.82 5.33 8.57
N ALA A 83 2.89 4.50 9.07
CA ALA A 83 3.19 3.49 10.07
C ALA A 83 4.19 2.45 9.54
N PHE A 84 3.98 1.94 8.32
CA PHE A 84 4.93 1.02 7.71
C PHE A 84 6.29 1.67 7.45
N ALA A 85 6.31 2.91 6.94
CA ALA A 85 7.55 3.63 6.69
C ALA A 85 8.36 3.85 7.97
N ALA A 86 7.73 4.27 9.06
CA ALA A 86 8.37 4.45 10.36
C ALA A 86 8.99 3.15 10.88
N LEU A 87 8.26 2.03 10.79
CA LEU A 87 8.75 0.70 11.20
C LEU A 87 9.92 0.23 10.32
N ALA A 88 9.82 0.42 9.00
CA ALA A 88 10.83 -0.01 8.05
C ALA A 88 12.15 0.78 8.17
N ILE A 89 12.07 2.08 8.47
CA ILE A 89 13.23 2.94 8.70
C ILE A 89 13.88 2.65 10.06
N GLY A 90 13.07 2.35 11.08
CA GLY A 90 13.57 1.99 12.41
C GLY A 90 14.19 0.59 12.50
N ALA A 91 13.92 -0.28 11.53
CA ALA A 91 14.52 -1.61 11.45
C ALA A 91 16.01 -1.51 11.04
N ARG A 92 16.87 -2.30 11.70
CA ARG A 92 18.32 -2.33 11.39
C ARG A 92 18.60 -2.75 9.95
N GLU A 93 17.84 -3.72 9.44
CA GLU A 93 17.92 -4.20 8.07
C GLU A 93 16.52 -4.59 7.56
N ILE A 94 16.25 -4.31 6.29
CA ILE A 94 15.04 -4.78 5.60
C ILE A 94 15.45 -5.46 4.28
N GLY A 95 14.78 -6.56 3.96
CA GLY A 95 15.02 -7.28 2.70
C GLY A 95 14.65 -6.45 1.47
N ARG A 96 15.20 -6.83 0.30
CA ARG A 96 14.94 -6.17 -0.99
C ARG A 96 13.46 -6.06 -1.36
N SER A 97 12.64 -7.01 -0.92
CA SER A 97 11.19 -6.98 -1.13
C SER A 97 10.53 -5.84 -0.36
N LEU A 98 10.75 -5.76 0.96
CA LEU A 98 10.20 -4.70 1.81
C LEU A 98 10.72 -3.32 1.40
N ARG A 99 11.97 -3.21 0.96
CA ARG A 99 12.53 -1.95 0.46
C ARG A 99 11.79 -1.42 -0.78
N ARG A 100 11.35 -2.29 -1.70
CA ARG A 100 10.55 -1.86 -2.87
C ARG A 100 9.17 -1.39 -2.46
N VAL A 101 8.54 -2.06 -1.50
CA VAL A 101 7.26 -1.61 -0.93
C VAL A 101 7.42 -0.24 -0.28
N LEU A 102 8.47 -0.03 0.53
CA LEU A 102 8.74 1.27 1.15
C LEU A 102 8.87 2.40 0.11
N VAL A 103 9.57 2.17 -1.00
CA VAL A 103 9.68 3.17 -2.08
C VAL A 103 8.32 3.46 -2.72
N ALA A 104 7.50 2.42 -2.95
CA ALA A 104 6.16 2.59 -3.49
C ALA A 104 5.25 3.37 -2.52
N ASP A 105 5.32 3.07 -1.22
CA ASP A 105 4.54 3.75 -0.19
C ASP A 105 4.96 5.23 -0.05
N ILE A 106 6.23 5.59 -0.26
CA ILE A 106 6.65 7.01 -0.32
C ILE A 106 5.94 7.75 -1.46
N VAL A 107 5.81 7.13 -2.64
CA VAL A 107 5.08 7.72 -3.77
C VAL A 107 3.59 7.87 -3.42
N SER A 108 3.00 6.86 -2.78
CA SER A 108 1.62 6.90 -2.27
C SER A 108 1.44 8.04 -1.26
N ILE A 109 2.31 8.18 -0.27
CA ILE A 109 2.30 9.26 0.74
C ILE A 109 2.27 10.63 0.07
N ILE A 110 3.15 10.88 -0.90
CA ILE A 110 3.20 12.16 -1.61
C ILE A 110 1.87 12.43 -2.34
N ALA A 111 1.31 11.41 -3.00
CA ALA A 111 0.04 11.53 -3.69
C ALA A 111 -1.12 11.83 -2.71
N LEU A 112 -1.18 11.13 -1.58
CA LEU A 112 -2.24 11.26 -0.58
C LEU A 112 -2.18 12.60 0.16
N VAL A 113 -0.98 13.09 0.48
CA VAL A 113 -0.79 14.46 1.01
C VAL A 113 -1.29 15.49 -0.01
N GLY A 114 -1.02 15.28 -1.30
CA GLY A 114 -1.56 16.11 -2.38
C GLY A 114 -3.09 16.10 -2.44
N VAL A 115 -3.72 14.92 -2.30
CA VAL A 115 -5.19 14.79 -2.23
C VAL A 115 -5.74 15.58 -1.04
N ILE A 116 -5.20 15.38 0.16
CA ILE A 116 -5.66 16.07 1.37
C ILE A 116 -5.50 17.59 1.21
N GLY A 117 -4.35 18.05 0.72
CA GLY A 117 -4.11 19.47 0.48
C GLY A 117 -5.11 20.09 -0.52
N LEU A 118 -5.45 19.36 -1.59
CA LEU A 118 -6.44 19.80 -2.57
C LEU A 118 -7.88 19.76 -2.06
N LEU A 119 -8.20 18.91 -1.07
CA LEU A 119 -9.52 18.88 -0.45
C LEU A 119 -9.73 20.03 0.55
N LEU A 120 -8.65 20.60 1.08
CA LEU A 120 -8.67 21.70 2.05
C LEU A 120 -8.50 23.10 1.43
N ALA A 121 -8.14 23.17 0.15
CA ALA A 121 -7.93 24.40 -0.61
C ALA A 121 -9.24 24.91 -1.24
#